data_AF-A0A376P5G6-F1
#
_entry.id   AF-A0A376P5G6-F1
#
_cell.length_a   1.000
_cell.length_b   1.000
_cell.length_c   1.000
_cell.angle_alpha   90.00
_cell.angle_beta   90.00
_cell.angle_gamma   90.00
#
_symmetry.space_group_name_H-M   'P 1'
#
loop_
_entity.id
_entity.type
_entity.pdbx_description
1 polymer ?
#
loop_
_entity_poly.entity_id
_entity_poly.type
_entity_poly.pdbx_seq_one_letter_code
_entity_poly.pdbx_strand_id
1 'polypeptide(L)'
;MSTYSNGIYDSPQFFAFAKGAGVFGEAGPEAIMPLTRTSDGSLGVRAINSKSGNGGGDITYAPVYQITIQNDGQNGEIGPQAIKALMGMVDQRVQGNLLNMRRDGGMLSG
;
A
#
# COMPACT_ATOMS: atom_id res chain seq x y z
N MET A 1 32.72 -3.91 -15.80
CA MET A 1 32.69 -3.30 -14.46
C MET A 1 31.50 -3.86 -13.70
N SER A 2 31.67 -4.93 -12.93
CA SER A 2 30.59 -5.44 -12.07
C SER A 2 30.80 -4.89 -10.66
N THR A 3 30.32 -3.66 -10.45
CA THR A 3 30.42 -2.92 -9.17
C THR A 3 29.84 -3.68 -7.98
N TYR A 4 29.05 -4.73 -8.22
CA TYR A 4 28.33 -5.51 -7.20
C TYR A 4 28.66 -7.01 -7.20
N SER A 5 29.79 -7.43 -7.78
CA SER A 5 30.17 -8.86 -7.81
C SER A 5 31.02 -9.24 -6.59
N ASN A 6 30.66 -10.36 -5.94
CA ASN A 6 31.35 -10.96 -4.79
C ASN A 6 31.38 -10.12 -3.49
N GLY A 7 30.44 -9.19 -3.32
CA GLY A 7 30.26 -8.44 -2.06
C GLY A 7 29.15 -9.04 -1.18
N ILE A 8 29.32 -8.94 0.14
CA ILE A 8 28.24 -9.16 1.13
C ILE A 8 27.70 -7.78 1.50
N TYR A 9 26.37 -7.61 1.49
CA TYR A 9 25.71 -6.34 1.76
C TYR A 9 24.63 -6.53 2.82
N ASP A 10 24.78 -5.81 3.93
CA ASP A 10 23.97 -5.86 5.15
C ASP A 10 22.89 -4.75 5.21
N SER A 11 22.80 -3.95 4.15
CA SER A 11 21.92 -2.80 4.04
C SER A 11 21.47 -2.61 2.59
N PRO A 12 20.29 -1.99 2.34
CA PRO A 12 19.78 -1.78 0.99
C PRO A 12 20.74 -0.98 0.10
N GLN A 13 21.10 -1.56 -1.05
CA GLN A 13 22.01 -1.02 -2.07
C GLN A 13 21.25 -0.72 -3.36
N PHE A 14 21.49 0.46 -3.92
CA PHE A 14 20.93 0.85 -5.22
C PHE A 14 21.83 0.37 -6.36
N PHE A 15 21.22 -0.12 -7.44
CA PHE A 15 21.91 -0.39 -8.71
C PHE A 15 21.12 0.19 -9.89
N ALA A 16 21.83 0.69 -10.89
CA ALA A 16 21.24 1.25 -12.10
C ALA A 16 21.22 0.23 -13.25
N PHE A 17 20.16 0.24 -14.06
CA PHE A 17 20.09 -0.48 -15.33
C PHE A 17 19.53 0.43 -16.43
N ALA A 18 19.54 -0.03 -17.69
CA ALA A 18 19.34 0.81 -18.87
C ALA A 18 18.07 1.70 -18.88
N LYS A 19 17.05 1.38 -18.08
CA LYS A 19 15.81 2.16 -17.92
C LYS A 19 15.27 2.17 -16.48
N GLY A 20 16.13 2.30 -15.46
CA GLY A 20 15.65 2.43 -14.08
C GLY A 20 16.70 2.17 -13.00
N ALA A 21 16.27 2.28 -11.75
CA ALA A 21 17.06 1.94 -10.58
C ALA A 21 16.35 0.84 -9.77
N GLY A 22 17.09 -0.18 -9.36
CA GLY A 22 16.63 -1.23 -8.46
C GLY A 22 17.34 -1.14 -7.11
N VAL A 23 16.73 -1.70 -6.08
CA VAL A 23 17.34 -1.87 -4.75
C VAL A 23 17.54 -3.36 -4.52
N PHE A 24 18.73 -3.76 -4.08
CA PHE A 24 19.02 -5.10 -3.58
C PHE A 24 19.56 -5.00 -2.15
N GLY A 25 19.43 -6.05 -1.35
CA GLY A 25 19.78 -6.02 0.09
C GLY A 25 18.54 -6.18 0.94
N GLU A 26 18.69 -6.86 2.08
CA GLU A 26 17.58 -7.18 2.96
C GLU A 26 17.01 -5.90 3.57
N ALA A 27 15.70 -5.69 3.42
CA ALA A 27 15.02 -4.46 3.85
C ALA A 27 14.68 -4.51 5.35
N GLY A 28 15.67 -4.67 6.23
CA GLY A 28 15.48 -4.63 7.68
C GLY A 28 16.32 -5.63 8.48
N PRO A 29 16.04 -5.78 9.79
CA PRO A 29 16.72 -6.75 10.64
C PRO A 29 16.57 -8.18 10.12
N GLU A 30 17.69 -8.89 9.96
CA GLU A 30 17.70 -10.29 9.52
C GLU A 30 16.89 -11.16 10.48
N ALA A 31 15.96 -11.95 9.96
CA ALA A 31 15.23 -12.90 10.79
C ALA A 31 16.19 -14.02 11.24
N ILE A 32 16.52 -14.10 12.55
CA ILE A 32 17.27 -15.23 13.11
C ILE A 32 16.38 -16.47 13.07
N MET A 33 16.53 -17.27 12.01
CA MET A 33 15.82 -18.52 11.82
C MET A 33 16.64 -19.67 12.44
N PRO A 34 16.06 -20.46 13.37
CA PRO A 34 16.76 -21.60 13.94
C PRO A 34 17.00 -22.65 12.85
N LEU A 35 18.24 -23.07 12.63
CA LEU A 35 18.56 -24.15 11.69
C LEU A 35 18.54 -25.50 12.40
N THR A 36 18.27 -26.57 11.65
CA THR A 36 18.40 -27.96 12.13
C THR A 36 19.00 -28.82 11.04
N ARG A 37 19.85 -29.76 11.45
CA ARG A 37 20.43 -30.75 10.54
C ARG A 37 19.38 -31.80 10.19
N THR A 38 19.15 -32.01 8.91
CA THR A 38 18.28 -33.07 8.37
C THR A 38 18.98 -34.43 8.45
N SER A 39 18.23 -35.51 8.21
CA SER A 39 18.76 -36.88 8.17
C SER A 39 19.79 -37.11 7.06
N ASP A 40 19.76 -36.30 6.01
CA ASP A 40 20.75 -36.31 4.93
C ASP A 40 21.97 -35.41 5.19
N GLY A 41 22.02 -34.73 6.35
CA GLY A 41 23.14 -33.91 6.78
C GLY A 41 23.10 -32.45 6.30
N SER A 42 22.13 -32.04 5.50
CA SER A 42 21.93 -30.65 5.10
C SER A 42 21.36 -29.79 6.25
N LEU A 43 21.44 -28.46 6.13
CA LEU A 43 20.85 -27.53 7.09
C LEU A 43 19.54 -26.98 6.49
N GLY A 44 18.44 -27.15 7.22
CA GLY A 44 17.13 -26.56 6.91
C GLY A 44 16.64 -25.65 8.03
N VAL A 45 15.67 -24.78 7.74
CA VAL A 45 15.01 -23.95 8.75
C VAL A 45 14.08 -24.81 9.61
N ARG A 46 14.24 -24.72 10.94
CA ARG A 46 13.43 -25.44 11.92
C ARG A 46 12.09 -24.73 12.11
N ALA A 47 11.00 -25.43 11.85
CA ALA A 47 9.68 -25.02 12.29
C ALA A 47 9.59 -25.10 13.82
N ILE A 48 9.56 -23.96 14.53
CA ILE A 48 9.21 -23.94 15.96
C ILE A 48 7.71 -23.70 16.06
N ASN A 49 6.94 -24.72 16.41
CA ASN A 49 5.54 -24.56 16.78
C ASN A 49 5.39 -24.83 18.28
N SER A 50 4.81 -23.86 18.98
CA SER A 50 4.46 -23.92 20.39
C SER A 50 3.07 -24.53 20.58
N LYS A 51 2.87 -25.77 20.11
CA LYS A 51 1.74 -26.62 20.54
C LYS A 51 2.22 -28.05 20.72
N SER A 52 1.98 -28.55 21.94
CA SER A 52 2.20 -29.92 22.42
C SER A 52 1.87 -30.96 21.35
N GLY A 53 2.88 -31.66 20.83
CA GLY A 53 2.69 -32.73 19.85
C GLY A 53 3.99 -33.05 19.11
N ASN A 54 4.38 -34.32 19.13
CA ASN A 54 5.56 -34.81 18.44
C ASN A 54 5.38 -34.66 16.91
N GLY A 55 6.15 -33.76 16.30
CA GLY A 55 6.44 -33.77 14.86
C GLY A 55 5.66 -32.76 14.01
N GLY A 56 6.24 -31.56 13.84
CA GLY A 56 5.99 -30.69 12.70
C GLY A 56 4.77 -29.79 12.84
N GLY A 57 4.94 -28.62 13.45
CA GLY A 57 3.88 -27.64 13.51
C GLY A 57 4.07 -26.49 12.51
N ASP A 58 2.93 -25.99 12.05
CA ASP A 58 2.74 -25.04 10.96
C ASP A 58 3.53 -23.71 11.09
N ILE A 59 4.19 -23.32 10.01
CA ILE A 59 4.90 -22.04 9.85
C ILE A 59 3.93 -21.08 9.15
N THR A 60 3.30 -20.17 9.89
CA THR A 60 2.47 -19.13 9.29
C THR A 60 3.33 -17.96 8.80
N TYR A 61 3.73 -18.03 7.52
CA TYR A 61 4.34 -16.90 6.81
C TYR A 61 3.25 -15.91 6.38
N ALA A 62 3.23 -14.72 6.98
CA ALA A 62 2.27 -13.65 6.68
C ALA A 62 3.02 -12.39 6.20
N PRO A 63 3.30 -12.23 4.90
CA PRO A 63 3.92 -11.01 4.39
C PRO A 63 2.99 -9.80 4.60
N VAL A 64 3.54 -8.70 5.11
CA VAL A 64 2.82 -7.43 5.29
C VAL A 64 2.97 -6.60 4.01
N TYR A 65 1.89 -6.48 3.22
CA TYR A 65 1.84 -5.59 2.07
C TYR A 65 1.29 -4.22 2.49
N GLN A 66 2.12 -3.18 2.38
CA GLN A 66 1.69 -1.80 2.58
C GLN A 66 1.15 -1.24 1.25
N ILE A 67 -0.15 -1.40 1.01
CA ILE A 67 -0.82 -0.80 -0.15
C ILE A 67 -1.40 0.54 0.28
N THR A 68 -0.78 1.63 -0.17
CA THR A 68 -1.32 2.99 0.01
C THR A 68 -2.12 3.36 -1.24
N ILE A 69 -3.45 3.40 -1.12
CA ILE A 69 -4.33 3.92 -2.18
C ILE A 69 -4.41 5.44 -2.02
N GLN A 70 -3.85 6.17 -2.98
CA GLN A 70 -3.98 7.62 -3.05
C GLN A 70 -5.12 7.95 -4.01
N ASN A 71 -6.27 8.35 -3.47
CA ASN A 71 -7.40 8.86 -4.25
C ASN A 71 -7.16 10.34 -4.55
N ASP A 72 -6.36 10.61 -5.57
CA ASP A 72 -6.09 11.95 -6.11
C ASP A 72 -7.02 12.31 -7.28
N GLY A 73 -7.97 11.43 -7.61
CA GLY A 73 -8.89 11.57 -8.74
C GLY A 73 -8.33 11.15 -10.10
N GLN A 74 -7.09 10.64 -10.19
CA GLN A 74 -6.53 10.15 -11.45
C GLN A 74 -7.03 8.75 -11.84
N ASN A 75 -7.40 7.92 -10.85
CA ASN A 75 -7.84 6.53 -11.05
C ASN A 75 -9.38 6.35 -11.11
N GLY A 76 -10.11 7.35 -11.62
CA GLY A 76 -11.56 7.24 -11.87
C GLY A 76 -12.46 7.37 -10.63
N GLU A 77 -11.89 7.58 -9.46
CA GLU A 77 -12.63 7.96 -8.26
C GLU A 77 -12.94 9.46 -8.29
N ILE A 78 -14.13 9.87 -7.83
CA ILE A 78 -14.56 11.28 -7.81
C ILE A 78 -13.70 12.03 -6.77
N GLY A 79 -12.62 12.64 -7.24
CA GLY A 79 -11.69 13.37 -6.39
C GLY A 79 -12.31 14.62 -5.71
N PRO A 80 -11.65 15.17 -4.69
CA PRO A 80 -12.18 16.29 -3.89
C PRO A 80 -12.50 17.56 -4.71
N GLN A 81 -11.86 17.73 -5.88
CA GLN A 81 -12.16 18.83 -6.79
C GLN A 81 -13.50 18.65 -7.52
N ALA A 82 -13.87 17.42 -7.87
CA ALA A 82 -15.14 17.13 -8.50
C ALA A 82 -16.31 17.34 -7.52
N ILE A 83 -16.12 17.02 -6.23
CA ILE A 83 -17.09 17.34 -5.18
C ILE A 83 -17.25 18.86 -5.04
N LYS A 84 -16.16 19.65 -5.05
CA LYS A 84 -16.25 21.12 -5.03
C LYS A 84 -17.00 21.69 -6.25
N ALA A 85 -16.76 21.14 -7.43
CA ALA A 85 -17.48 21.55 -8.64
C ALA A 85 -18.99 21.24 -8.53
N LEU A 86 -19.35 20.08 -7.97
CA LEU A 86 -20.74 19.73 -7.72
C LEU A 86 -21.40 20.65 -6.69
N MET A 87 -20.71 20.99 -5.60
CA MET A 87 -21.24 21.93 -4.59
C MET A 87 -21.49 23.31 -5.19
N GLY A 88 -20.57 23.83 -6.01
CA GLY A 88 -20.78 25.09 -6.72
C GLY A 88 -22.01 25.07 -7.65
N MET A 89 -22.24 23.93 -8.34
CA MET A 89 -23.42 23.76 -9.17
C MET A 89 -24.73 23.72 -8.36
N VAL A 90 -24.71 23.06 -7.19
CA VAL A 90 -25.85 23.05 -6.26
C VAL A 90 -26.16 24.45 -5.75
N ASP A 91 -25.14 25.23 -5.35
CA ASP A 91 -25.32 26.61 -4.89
C ASP A 91 -25.92 27.49 -5.97
N GLN A 92 -25.44 27.38 -7.22
CA GLN A 92 -26.04 28.09 -8.36
C GLN A 92 -27.51 27.71 -8.59
N ARG A 93 -27.85 26.42 -8.45
CA ARG A 93 -29.23 25.96 -8.63
C ARG A 93 -30.15 26.45 -7.50
N VAL A 94 -29.69 26.42 -6.26
CA VAL A 94 -30.44 26.91 -5.10
C VAL A 94 -30.67 28.42 -5.22
N GLN A 95 -29.66 29.20 -5.61
CA GLN A 95 -29.81 30.64 -5.83
C GLN A 95 -30.80 30.96 -6.95
N GLY A 96 -30.75 30.24 -8.07
CA GLY A 96 -31.71 30.42 -9.17
C GLY A 96 -33.15 30.11 -8.75
N ASN A 97 -33.34 29.04 -7.99
CA ASN A 97 -34.66 28.71 -7.43
C ASN A 97 -35.13 29.78 -6.43
N LEU A 98 -34.25 30.29 -5.57
CA LEU A 98 -34.58 31.33 -4.60
C LEU A 98 -34.98 32.65 -5.28
N LEU A 99 -34.28 33.04 -6.33
CA LEU A 99 -34.64 34.22 -7.14
C LEU A 99 -35.99 34.05 -7.83
N ASN A 100 -36.28 32.85 -8.34
CA ASN A 100 -37.59 32.54 -8.92
C ASN A 100 -38.69 32.51 -7.86
N MET A 101 -38.39 32.08 -6.63
CA MET A 101 -39.35 32.09 -5.51
C MET A 101 -39.57 33.48 -4.91
N ARG A 102 -38.62 34.41 -5.08
CA ARG A 102 -38.72 35.83 -4.71
C ARG A 102 -39.43 36.69 -5.77
N ARG A 103 -39.66 36.14 -6.96
CA ARG A 103 -40.42 36.82 -8.02
C ARG A 103 -41.91 36.74 -7.70
N ASP A 104 -42.62 37.81 -8.04
CA ASP A 104 -44.02 38.05 -7.67
C ASP A 104 -44.92 36.86 -8.09
N GLY A 105 -45.42 36.12 -7.10
CA GLY A 105 -46.18 34.87 -7.26
C GLY A 105 -45.52 33.57 -6.74
N GLY A 106 -44.32 33.62 -6.16
CA GLY A 106 -43.66 32.48 -5.50
C GLY A 106 -43.95 32.35 -4.00
N MET A 107 -43.75 31.16 -3.42
CA MET A 107 -43.97 30.85 -1.98
C MET A 107 -43.18 31.74 -0.99
N LEU A 108 -42.13 32.43 -1.46
CA LEU A 108 -41.29 33.32 -0.66
C LEU A 108 -41.51 34.81 -1.01
N SER A 109 -42.49 35.11 -1.85
CA SER A 109 -43.00 36.46 -2.10
C SER A 109 -43.93 36.82 -0.94
N GLY A 110 -43.47 37.68 -0.04
CA GLY A 110 -44.31 38.26 1.00
C GLY A 110 -45.36 39.20 0.42
#